data_AF-A0A382KIV3-F1
#
_entry.id   AF-A0A382KIV3-F1
#
_cell.length_a   1.000
_cell.length_b   1.000
_cell.length_c   1.000
_cell.angle_alpha   90.00
_cell.angle_beta   90.00
_cell.angle_gamma   90.00
#
_symmetry.space_group_name_H-M   'P 1'
#
loop_
_entity.id
_entity.type
_entity.pdbx_description
1 polymer ?
#
loop_
_entity_poly.entity_id
_entity_poly.type
_entity_poly.pdbx_seq_one_letter_code
_entity_poly.pdbx_strand_id
1 'polypeptide(L)'
;SLSIHDVMDAGNGSAMFETDETALKAMSASRSAVDRILDSDEVVYGINTGFGALSRVTIEHDQLEELQYNLIRSHACGVGERMQPEHVLMMMLIRANTLCTGHSGCRPDVVELILGMINAGIAPVIPRIGSLGASGDLAPLSHMALGMIGEGECNVLNGDIWLPQSSTSALKQAGLDPLVLQAKEGLSLINGTSQMCAYLAVCMTNMEHLVFAADVSAACSVEAIFGSHAPFDQRVHNARPQRGQSISAARISSLLRDSAINESHVDCDRVQDAYSFRCSPQVHGPVIDLLAETRRMLEIEINSATDNPLIFTDGITDDVISGGNFHGQNLSLAADALALSCHELASISERRINQMMDPQWTGQNAFLANIEGLESGLMIVQYVAAALISELHLLANPVTSSNVPVSLGKEDHVSMG
;
A
#
# COMPACT_ATOMS: atom_id res chain seq x y z
N SER A 1 -18.39 -1.43 -2.98
CA SER A 1 -17.10 -0.75 -2.74
C SER A 1 -16.28 -1.62 -1.80
N LEU A 2 -14.96 -1.66 -2.00
CA LEU A 2 -14.02 -2.40 -1.16
C LEU A 2 -13.51 -1.53 -0.02
N SER A 3 -13.23 -2.16 1.11
CA SER A 3 -12.44 -1.64 2.22
C SER A 3 -11.00 -2.18 2.15
N ILE A 4 -10.09 -1.62 2.95
CA ILE A 4 -8.74 -2.17 3.09
C ILE A 4 -8.77 -3.62 3.61
N HIS A 5 -9.75 -3.97 4.45
CA HIS A 5 -9.91 -5.34 4.95
C HIS A 5 -10.19 -6.32 3.80
N ASP A 6 -11.09 -5.95 2.89
CA ASP A 6 -11.41 -6.80 1.72
C ASP A 6 -10.18 -7.01 0.83
N VAL A 7 -9.32 -6.00 0.70
CA VAL A 7 -8.04 -6.12 0.00
C VAL A 7 -7.12 -7.10 0.71
N MET A 8 -6.98 -7.00 2.04
CA MET A 8 -6.18 -7.95 2.82
C MET A 8 -6.72 -9.38 2.72
N ASP A 9 -8.05 -9.56 2.65
CA ASP A 9 -8.67 -10.87 2.50
C ASP A 9 -8.32 -11.56 1.18
N ALA A 10 -8.14 -10.79 0.09
CA ALA A 10 -7.63 -11.33 -1.17
C ALA A 10 -6.20 -11.84 -1.07
N GLY A 11 -5.34 -11.11 -0.36
CA GLY A 11 -3.97 -11.55 -0.11
C GLY A 11 -3.90 -12.81 0.75
N ASN A 12 -4.75 -12.89 1.79
CA ASN A 12 -4.77 -14.01 2.73
C ASN A 12 -5.53 -15.24 2.20
N GLY A 13 -6.27 -15.12 1.10
CA GLY A 13 -7.17 -16.18 0.62
C GLY A 13 -8.33 -16.48 1.58
N SER A 14 -8.75 -15.50 2.39
CA SER A 14 -9.80 -15.65 3.41
C SER A 14 -11.21 -15.34 2.91
N ALA A 15 -11.35 -14.84 1.68
CA ALA A 15 -12.62 -14.54 1.05
C ALA A 15 -12.66 -14.96 -0.42
N MET A 16 -13.88 -15.18 -0.92
CA MET A 16 -14.17 -15.38 -2.34
C MET A 16 -14.72 -14.08 -2.91
N PHE A 17 -14.32 -13.74 -4.13
CA PHE A 17 -14.73 -12.51 -4.79
C PHE A 17 -15.55 -12.81 -6.06
N GLU A 18 -16.65 -12.08 -6.23
CA GLU A 18 -17.53 -12.15 -7.39
C GLU A 18 -17.94 -10.74 -7.83
N THR A 19 -18.35 -10.60 -9.10
CA THR A 19 -18.78 -9.32 -9.65
C THR A 19 -20.28 -9.12 -9.44
N ASP A 20 -20.67 -7.96 -8.92
CA ASP A 20 -22.08 -7.58 -8.78
C ASP A 20 -22.74 -7.29 -10.15
N GLU A 21 -24.02 -7.61 -10.30
CA GLU A 21 -24.77 -7.38 -11.55
C GLU A 21 -24.75 -5.91 -12.01
N THR A 22 -24.70 -4.95 -11.09
CA THR A 22 -24.64 -3.53 -11.43
C THR A 22 -23.28 -3.15 -12.04
N ALA A 23 -22.19 -3.73 -11.55
CA ALA A 23 -20.86 -3.56 -12.13
C ALA A 23 -20.78 -4.19 -13.52
N LEU A 24 -21.32 -5.40 -13.71
CA LEU A 24 -21.39 -6.05 -15.03
C LEU A 24 -22.12 -5.16 -16.05
N LYS A 25 -23.27 -4.58 -15.67
CA LYS A 25 -24.02 -3.66 -16.54
C LYS A 25 -23.22 -2.41 -16.89
N ALA A 26 -22.54 -1.80 -15.92
CA ALA A 26 -21.71 -0.62 -16.14
C ALA A 26 -20.53 -0.91 -17.08
N MET A 27 -19.84 -2.04 -16.86
CA MET A 27 -18.76 -2.50 -17.72
C MET A 27 -19.25 -2.76 -19.15
N SER A 28 -20.34 -3.52 -19.32
CA SER A 28 -20.92 -3.78 -20.63
C SER A 28 -21.31 -2.51 -21.38
N ALA A 29 -21.89 -1.52 -20.69
CA ALA A 29 -22.23 -0.23 -21.29
C ALA A 29 -20.99 0.50 -21.83
N SER A 30 -19.93 0.61 -21.03
CA SER A 30 -18.67 1.24 -21.44
C SER A 30 -17.96 0.46 -22.55
N ARG A 31 -18.05 -0.87 -22.55
CA ARG A 31 -17.51 -1.70 -23.62
C ARG A 31 -18.25 -1.48 -24.92
N SER A 32 -19.58 -1.45 -24.89
CA SER A 32 -20.39 -1.17 -26.08
C SER A 32 -20.11 0.23 -26.65
N ALA A 33 -19.74 1.20 -25.82
CA ALA A 33 -19.27 2.51 -26.30
C ALA A 33 -17.94 2.40 -27.07
N VAL A 34 -16.98 1.62 -26.57
CA VAL A 34 -15.73 1.34 -27.31
C VAL A 34 -16.03 0.67 -28.65
N ASP A 35 -16.93 -0.31 -28.68
CA ASP A 35 -17.28 -1.02 -29.91
C ASP A 35 -17.91 -0.06 -30.95
N ARG A 36 -18.83 0.82 -30.52
CA ARG A 36 -19.42 1.85 -31.39
C ARG A 36 -18.38 2.83 -31.95
N ILE A 37 -17.38 3.21 -31.14
CA ILE A 37 -16.28 4.09 -31.58
C ILE A 37 -15.41 3.37 -32.61
N LEU A 38 -15.09 2.10 -32.40
CA LEU A 38 -14.31 1.29 -33.35
C LEU A 38 -15.03 1.09 -34.69
N ASP A 39 -16.36 1.03 -34.67
CA ASP A 39 -17.20 0.97 -35.87
C ASP A 39 -17.34 2.34 -36.58
N SER A 40 -16.78 3.40 -35.99
CA SER A 40 -16.79 4.77 -36.53
C SER A 40 -15.43 5.18 -37.10
N ASP A 41 -15.39 6.28 -37.87
CA ASP A 41 -14.14 6.86 -38.37
C ASP A 41 -13.41 7.76 -37.33
N GLU A 42 -13.83 7.76 -36.07
CA GLU A 42 -13.26 8.61 -35.02
C GLU A 42 -11.89 8.10 -34.54
N VAL A 43 -10.91 8.99 -34.41
CA VAL A 43 -9.57 8.66 -33.89
C VAL A 43 -9.51 8.99 -32.40
N VAL A 44 -9.40 7.95 -31.56
CA VAL A 44 -9.48 8.06 -30.11
C VAL A 44 -8.26 7.40 -29.43
N TYR A 45 -7.62 8.16 -28.53
CA TYR A 45 -6.41 7.74 -27.84
C TYR A 45 -6.58 6.40 -27.10
N GLY A 46 -5.67 5.47 -27.30
CA GLY A 46 -5.66 4.17 -26.61
C GLY A 46 -6.77 3.19 -27.05
N ILE A 47 -7.61 3.59 -28.03
CA ILE A 47 -8.60 2.72 -28.69
C ILE A 47 -8.08 2.31 -30.08
N ASN A 48 -7.80 3.28 -30.95
CA ASN A 48 -7.27 3.05 -32.31
C ASN A 48 -5.99 3.86 -32.63
N THR A 49 -5.25 4.26 -31.59
CA THR A 49 -3.94 4.92 -31.70
C THR A 49 -2.84 4.17 -30.95
N GLY A 50 -1.58 4.50 -31.21
CA GLY A 50 -0.45 4.14 -30.35
C GLY A 50 -0.50 4.79 -28.95
N PHE A 51 0.46 4.45 -28.09
CA PHE A 51 0.52 4.88 -26.68
C PHE A 51 1.67 5.86 -26.40
N GLY A 52 1.54 6.67 -25.34
CA GLY A 52 2.60 7.60 -24.89
C GLY A 52 3.04 8.57 -26.00
N ALA A 53 4.34 8.58 -26.30
CA ALA A 53 4.92 9.40 -27.38
C ALA A 53 4.39 9.05 -28.78
N LEU A 54 3.78 7.87 -28.96
CA LEU A 54 3.20 7.39 -30.23
C LEU A 54 1.69 7.64 -30.33
N SER A 55 1.11 8.44 -29.43
CA SER A 55 -0.33 8.77 -29.36
C SER A 55 -0.93 9.42 -30.62
N ARG A 56 -0.12 9.83 -31.59
CA ARG A 56 -0.56 10.43 -32.87
C ARG A 56 -0.60 9.46 -34.05
N VAL A 57 -0.23 8.20 -33.84
CA VAL A 57 -0.19 7.17 -34.89
C VAL A 57 -1.47 6.37 -34.84
N THR A 58 -2.29 6.44 -35.89
CA THR A 58 -3.49 5.60 -36.07
C THR A 58 -3.09 4.16 -36.40
N ILE A 59 -3.86 3.21 -35.87
CA ILE A 59 -3.62 1.77 -36.03
C ILE A 59 -4.82 1.16 -36.77
N GLU A 60 -4.52 0.32 -37.76
CA GLU A 60 -5.55 -0.38 -38.53
C GLU A 60 -6.27 -1.42 -37.66
N HIS A 61 -7.54 -1.67 -37.97
CA HIS A 61 -8.42 -2.49 -37.11
C HIS A 61 -7.89 -3.93 -36.93
N ASP A 62 -7.30 -4.52 -37.96
CA ASP A 62 -6.72 -5.87 -37.95
C ASP A 62 -5.41 -5.97 -37.13
N GLN A 63 -4.83 -4.84 -36.74
CA GLN A 63 -3.61 -4.76 -35.93
C GLN A 63 -3.88 -4.46 -34.45
N LEU A 64 -5.13 -4.18 -34.06
CA LEU A 64 -5.47 -3.74 -32.70
C LEU A 64 -5.19 -4.80 -31.64
N GLU A 65 -5.42 -6.07 -31.95
CA GLU A 65 -5.10 -7.19 -31.06
C GLU A 65 -3.59 -7.29 -30.85
N GLU A 66 -2.81 -7.35 -31.94
CA GLU A 66 -1.34 -7.43 -31.89
C GLU A 66 -0.74 -6.23 -31.13
N LEU A 67 -1.32 -5.03 -31.30
CA LEU A 67 -0.95 -3.84 -30.55
C LEU A 67 -1.07 -4.04 -29.03
N GLN A 68 -2.15 -4.67 -28.54
CA GLN A 68 -2.31 -4.93 -27.11
C GLN A 68 -1.27 -5.91 -26.59
N TYR A 69 -1.02 -7.01 -27.30
CA TYR A 69 0.02 -7.98 -26.91
C TYR A 69 1.41 -7.34 -26.87
N ASN A 70 1.75 -6.54 -27.88
CA ASN A 70 3.02 -5.83 -27.94
C ASN A 70 3.15 -4.78 -26.82
N LEU A 71 2.05 -4.12 -26.46
CA LEU A 71 2.02 -3.22 -25.30
C LEU A 71 2.40 -3.97 -24.02
N ILE A 72 1.69 -5.06 -23.69
CA ILE A 72 1.94 -5.84 -22.48
C ILE A 72 3.39 -6.34 -22.44
N ARG A 73 3.86 -6.97 -23.51
CA ARG A 73 5.22 -7.54 -23.56
C ARG A 73 6.32 -6.49 -23.45
N SER A 74 6.15 -5.33 -24.08
CA SER A 74 7.16 -4.25 -24.04
C SER A 74 7.21 -3.55 -22.67
N HIS A 75 6.08 -3.50 -21.96
CA HIS A 75 5.97 -2.82 -20.67
C HIS A 75 6.28 -3.73 -19.48
N ALA A 76 6.25 -5.06 -19.64
CA ALA A 76 6.66 -6.03 -18.63
C ALA A 76 8.19 -6.09 -18.43
N CYS A 77 8.79 -4.96 -18.04
CA CYS A 77 10.22 -4.75 -17.91
C CYS A 77 10.68 -4.51 -16.46
N GLY A 78 9.82 -4.81 -15.49
CA GLY A 78 10.15 -4.72 -14.07
C GLY A 78 11.37 -5.56 -13.65
N VAL A 79 12.05 -5.14 -12.58
CA VAL A 79 13.26 -5.76 -12.01
C VAL A 79 13.20 -5.85 -10.49
N GLY A 80 14.25 -6.43 -9.88
CA GLY A 80 14.40 -6.53 -8.44
C GLY A 80 13.76 -7.77 -7.82
N GLU A 81 13.60 -7.75 -6.51
CA GLU A 81 12.95 -8.83 -5.75
C GLU A 81 11.51 -9.02 -6.23
N ARG A 82 11.05 -10.27 -6.25
CA ARG A 82 9.67 -10.61 -6.61
C ARG A 82 8.72 -10.11 -5.53
N MET A 83 7.56 -9.60 -5.93
CA MET A 83 6.45 -9.32 -5.02
C MET A 83 6.03 -10.62 -4.31
N GLN A 84 5.62 -10.49 -3.05
CA GLN A 84 4.97 -11.59 -2.34
C GLN A 84 3.65 -11.93 -3.06
N PRO A 85 3.33 -13.21 -3.31
CA PRO A 85 2.12 -13.62 -4.02
C PRO A 85 0.83 -13.01 -3.45
N GLU A 86 0.75 -12.89 -2.13
CA GLU A 86 -0.37 -12.27 -1.41
C GLU A 86 -0.57 -10.81 -1.85
N HIS A 87 0.52 -10.05 -1.95
CA HIS A 87 0.46 -8.66 -2.42
C HIS A 87 0.08 -8.55 -3.90
N VAL A 88 0.41 -9.56 -4.70
CA VAL A 88 -0.02 -9.63 -6.11
C VAL A 88 -1.53 -9.85 -6.18
N LEU A 89 -2.10 -10.74 -5.36
CA LEU A 89 -3.56 -10.93 -5.29
C LEU A 89 -4.28 -9.66 -4.83
N MET A 90 -3.73 -8.94 -3.84
CA MET A 90 -4.24 -7.63 -3.42
C MET A 90 -4.27 -6.64 -4.59
N MET A 91 -3.16 -6.53 -5.33
CA MET A 91 -3.04 -5.65 -6.50
C MET A 91 -4.06 -6.02 -7.59
N MET A 92 -4.23 -7.32 -7.84
CA MET A 92 -5.21 -7.85 -8.79
C MET A 92 -6.64 -7.48 -8.41
N LEU A 93 -7.02 -7.62 -7.14
CA LEU A 93 -8.37 -7.26 -6.67
C LEU A 93 -8.63 -5.76 -6.84
N ILE A 94 -7.66 -4.92 -6.50
CA ILE A 94 -7.78 -3.46 -6.68
C ILE A 94 -7.97 -3.13 -8.16
N ARG A 95 -7.20 -3.76 -9.06
CA ARG A 95 -7.38 -3.57 -10.50
C ARG A 95 -8.76 -4.00 -10.97
N ALA A 96 -9.23 -5.17 -10.54
CA ALA A 96 -10.59 -5.64 -10.86
C ALA A 96 -11.65 -4.63 -10.40
N ASN A 97 -11.53 -4.09 -9.19
CA ASN A 97 -12.46 -3.09 -8.67
C ASN A 97 -12.45 -1.77 -9.47
N THR A 98 -11.27 -1.30 -9.89
CA THR A 98 -11.16 -0.15 -10.80
C THR A 98 -11.90 -0.40 -12.11
N LEU A 99 -11.75 -1.58 -12.73
CA LEU A 99 -12.43 -1.94 -13.97
C LEU A 99 -13.96 -2.05 -13.78
N CYS A 100 -14.40 -2.57 -12.64
CA CYS A 100 -15.82 -2.66 -12.26
C CYS A 100 -16.53 -1.31 -12.14
N THR A 101 -15.81 -0.19 -12.04
CA THR A 101 -16.44 1.14 -12.08
C THR A 101 -17.12 1.43 -13.41
N GLY A 102 -16.80 0.68 -14.47
CA GLY A 102 -17.43 0.83 -15.78
C GLY A 102 -16.99 2.06 -16.55
N HIS A 103 -15.79 2.57 -16.29
CA HIS A 103 -15.20 3.69 -17.04
C HIS A 103 -13.99 3.29 -17.90
N SER A 104 -13.59 2.01 -17.86
CA SER A 104 -12.41 1.51 -18.58
C SER A 104 -12.71 0.95 -19.96
N GLY A 105 -13.95 0.56 -20.29
CA GLY A 105 -14.27 0.00 -21.62
C GLY A 105 -13.66 -1.38 -21.91
N CYS A 106 -13.32 -2.13 -20.86
CA CYS A 106 -12.93 -3.54 -20.99
C CYS A 106 -14.16 -4.45 -20.91
N ARG A 107 -14.03 -5.69 -21.40
CA ARG A 107 -15.09 -6.69 -21.23
C ARG A 107 -15.19 -7.18 -19.78
N PRO A 108 -16.39 -7.60 -19.33
CA PRO A 108 -16.57 -8.32 -18.07
C PRO A 108 -15.63 -9.52 -17.89
N ASP A 109 -15.40 -10.29 -18.96
CA ASP A 109 -14.53 -11.47 -18.98
C ASP A 109 -13.12 -11.19 -18.42
N VAL A 110 -12.62 -9.96 -18.58
CA VAL A 110 -11.32 -9.54 -18.05
C VAL A 110 -11.32 -9.57 -16.52
N VAL A 111 -12.37 -9.02 -15.90
CA VAL A 111 -12.54 -9.02 -14.45
C VAL A 111 -12.83 -10.42 -13.95
N GLU A 112 -13.67 -11.18 -14.65
CA GLU A 112 -13.99 -12.56 -14.28
C GLU A 112 -12.73 -13.44 -14.24
N LEU A 113 -11.80 -13.26 -15.20
CA LEU A 113 -10.51 -13.94 -15.16
C LEU A 113 -9.66 -13.50 -13.95
N ILE A 114 -9.57 -12.20 -13.65
CA ILE A 114 -8.83 -11.71 -12.49
C ILE A 114 -9.38 -12.32 -11.19
N LEU A 115 -10.70 -12.29 -11.00
CA LEU A 115 -11.35 -12.86 -9.83
C LEU A 115 -11.20 -14.38 -9.78
N GLY A 116 -11.30 -15.06 -10.92
CA GLY A 116 -11.04 -16.50 -11.05
C GLY A 116 -9.63 -16.88 -10.60
N MET A 117 -8.62 -16.10 -11.01
CA MET A 117 -7.23 -16.30 -10.58
C MET A 117 -7.06 -16.05 -9.07
N ILE A 118 -7.64 -14.99 -8.52
CA ILE A 118 -7.61 -14.70 -7.08
C ILE A 118 -8.22 -15.85 -6.28
N ASN A 119 -9.43 -16.26 -6.65
CA ASN A 119 -10.17 -17.33 -6.00
C ASN A 119 -9.48 -18.71 -6.12
N ALA A 120 -8.67 -18.91 -7.17
CA ALA A 120 -7.86 -20.11 -7.37
C ALA A 120 -6.47 -20.02 -6.73
N GLY A 121 -6.12 -18.90 -6.08
CA GLY A 121 -4.79 -18.69 -5.49
C GLY A 121 -3.67 -18.66 -6.55
N ILE A 122 -3.91 -17.99 -7.68
CA ILE A 122 -2.93 -17.85 -8.78
C ILE A 122 -2.44 -16.41 -8.84
N ALA A 123 -1.18 -16.20 -8.49
CA ALA A 123 -0.52 -14.90 -8.48
C ALA A 123 0.60 -14.85 -9.53
N PRO A 124 0.53 -14.00 -10.57
CA PRO A 124 1.63 -13.80 -11.50
C PRO A 124 2.95 -13.45 -10.79
N VAL A 125 4.09 -13.88 -11.35
CA VAL A 125 5.41 -13.52 -10.84
C VAL A 125 5.75 -12.09 -11.28
N ILE A 126 5.78 -11.16 -10.33
CA ILE A 126 5.96 -9.73 -10.62
C ILE A 126 7.21 -9.20 -9.91
N PRO A 127 8.20 -8.65 -10.62
CA PRO A 127 9.30 -7.91 -10.01
C PRO A 127 8.81 -6.59 -9.39
N ARG A 128 9.33 -6.22 -8.21
CA ARG A 128 8.80 -5.08 -7.44
C ARG A 128 9.18 -3.69 -7.99
N ILE A 129 10.26 -3.55 -8.75
CA ILE A 129 10.77 -2.25 -9.24
C ILE A 129 10.38 -2.06 -10.71
N GLY A 130 9.85 -0.89 -11.06
CA GLY A 130 9.57 -0.52 -12.45
C GLY A 130 8.45 0.50 -12.62
N SER A 131 7.59 0.67 -11.61
CA SER A 131 6.60 1.75 -11.58
C SER A 131 7.26 3.10 -11.28
N LEU A 132 6.73 4.16 -11.91
CA LEU A 132 7.01 5.56 -11.56
C LEU A 132 5.82 6.21 -10.83
N GLY A 133 4.69 5.51 -10.73
CA GLY A 133 3.42 6.05 -10.25
C GLY A 133 2.90 7.25 -11.06
N ALA A 134 3.27 7.33 -12.35
CA ALA A 134 3.03 8.47 -13.24
C ALA A 134 1.88 8.27 -14.20
N SER A 135 1.89 7.12 -14.90
CA SER A 135 0.89 6.62 -15.85
C SER A 135 0.27 5.33 -15.28
N GLY A 136 0.21 5.26 -13.94
CA GLY A 136 -0.02 4.05 -13.18
C GLY A 136 1.21 3.16 -13.01
N ASP A 137 0.98 1.98 -12.44
CA ASP A 137 1.94 0.92 -12.15
C ASP A 137 2.20 0.04 -13.38
N LEU A 138 2.55 0.69 -14.50
CA LEU A 138 2.63 0.09 -15.84
C LEU A 138 3.41 -1.23 -15.87
N ALA A 139 4.67 -1.22 -15.40
CA ALA A 139 5.52 -2.40 -15.50
C ALA A 139 5.04 -3.57 -14.62
N PRO A 140 4.73 -3.38 -13.32
CA PRO A 140 4.12 -4.41 -12.48
C PRO A 140 2.81 -4.97 -13.04
N LEU A 141 1.88 -4.10 -13.46
CA LEU A 141 0.61 -4.53 -14.02
C LEU A 141 0.76 -5.20 -15.40
N SER A 142 1.81 -4.88 -16.15
CA SER A 142 2.14 -5.59 -17.39
C SER A 142 2.61 -7.02 -17.12
N HIS A 143 3.38 -7.26 -16.05
CA HIS A 143 3.72 -8.62 -15.61
C HIS A 143 2.47 -9.40 -15.15
N MET A 144 1.53 -8.73 -14.48
CA MET A 144 0.22 -9.33 -14.17
C MET A 144 -0.53 -9.72 -15.45
N ALA A 145 -0.63 -8.80 -16.41
CA ALA A 145 -1.31 -9.03 -17.68
C ALA A 145 -0.62 -10.12 -18.53
N LEU A 146 0.72 -10.26 -18.48
CA LEU A 146 1.43 -11.39 -19.10
C LEU A 146 0.89 -12.73 -18.55
N GLY A 147 0.75 -12.84 -17.23
CA GLY A 147 0.17 -14.02 -16.58
C GLY A 147 -1.25 -14.32 -17.09
N MET A 148 -2.08 -13.29 -17.23
CA MET A 148 -3.46 -13.42 -17.71
C MET A 148 -3.56 -13.89 -19.17
N ILE A 149 -2.63 -13.48 -20.04
CA ILE A 149 -2.58 -13.95 -21.44
C ILE A 149 -1.85 -15.31 -21.58
N GLY A 150 -1.51 -15.95 -20.47
CA GLY A 150 -0.87 -17.28 -20.44
C GLY A 150 0.65 -17.26 -20.63
N GLU A 151 1.28 -16.09 -20.66
CA GLU A 151 2.73 -15.90 -20.78
C GLU A 151 3.40 -15.75 -19.41
N GLY A 152 4.68 -16.13 -19.31
CA GLY A 152 5.46 -16.03 -18.07
C GLY A 152 5.16 -17.13 -17.03
N GLU A 153 5.36 -16.77 -15.76
CA GLU A 153 5.19 -17.66 -14.61
C GLU A 153 4.19 -17.08 -13.60
N CYS A 154 3.48 -17.97 -12.90
CA CYS A 154 2.65 -17.66 -11.74
C CYS A 154 3.11 -18.48 -10.54
N ASN A 155 2.95 -17.94 -9.34
CA ASN A 155 2.90 -18.72 -8.11
C ASN A 155 1.47 -19.22 -7.89
N VAL A 156 1.33 -20.51 -7.62
CA VAL A 156 0.04 -21.15 -7.33
C VAL A 156 0.05 -21.63 -5.88
N LEU A 157 -0.98 -21.26 -5.12
CA LEU A 157 -1.15 -21.68 -3.74
C LEU A 157 -1.55 -23.16 -3.68
N ASN A 158 -0.79 -23.96 -2.94
CA ASN A 158 -1.07 -25.36 -2.68
C ASN A 158 -0.96 -25.64 -1.18
N GLY A 159 -2.11 -25.68 -0.50
CA GLY A 159 -2.14 -25.61 0.97
C GLY A 159 -1.58 -24.26 1.43
N ASP A 160 -0.53 -24.29 2.24
CA ASP A 160 0.11 -23.08 2.78
C ASP A 160 1.40 -22.71 2.04
N ILE A 161 1.65 -23.30 0.86
CA ILE A 161 2.91 -23.14 0.11
C ILE A 161 2.63 -22.61 -1.30
N TRP A 162 3.38 -21.60 -1.71
CA TRP A 162 3.39 -21.07 -3.07
C TRP A 162 4.38 -21.83 -3.96
N LEU A 163 3.89 -22.33 -5.10
CA LEU A 163 4.70 -23.09 -6.06
C LEU A 163 4.72 -22.40 -7.43
N PRO A 164 5.90 -22.15 -8.02
CA PRO A 164 5.99 -21.54 -9.34
C PRO A 164 5.53 -22.53 -10.42
N GLN A 165 4.78 -22.03 -11.40
CA GLN A 165 4.33 -22.75 -12.59
C GLN A 165 4.27 -21.82 -13.79
N SER A 166 4.27 -22.35 -15.01
CA SER A 166 3.96 -21.53 -16.19
C SER A 166 2.52 -21.02 -16.11
N SER A 167 2.27 -19.78 -16.53
CA SER A 167 0.94 -19.16 -16.44
C SER A 167 -0.13 -19.97 -17.16
N THR A 168 0.17 -20.48 -18.36
CA THR A 168 -0.72 -21.39 -19.10
C THR A 168 -1.11 -22.65 -18.30
N SER A 169 -0.14 -23.26 -17.58
CA SER A 169 -0.41 -24.45 -16.77
C SER A 169 -1.28 -24.12 -15.57
N ALA A 170 -0.98 -23.02 -14.88
CA ALA A 170 -1.74 -22.56 -13.72
C ALA A 170 -3.21 -22.29 -14.08
N LEU A 171 -3.46 -21.52 -15.15
CA LEU A 171 -4.80 -21.21 -15.62
C LEU A 171 -5.58 -22.48 -15.99
N LYS A 172 -4.98 -23.36 -16.80
CA LYS A 172 -5.62 -24.60 -17.24
C LYS A 172 -5.98 -25.53 -16.08
N GLN A 173 -5.13 -25.64 -15.05
CA GLN A 173 -5.41 -26.46 -13.88
C GLN A 173 -6.58 -25.93 -13.04
N ALA A 174 -6.77 -24.60 -13.01
CA ALA A 174 -7.91 -23.95 -12.37
C ALA A 174 -9.18 -23.91 -13.25
N GLY A 175 -9.13 -24.45 -14.48
CA GLY A 175 -10.26 -24.38 -15.42
C GLY A 175 -10.49 -22.98 -15.99
N LEU A 176 -9.45 -22.15 -16.02
CA LEU A 176 -9.45 -20.81 -16.61
C LEU A 176 -8.75 -20.81 -17.96
N ASP A 177 -9.24 -19.99 -18.88
CA ASP A 177 -8.64 -19.81 -20.20
C ASP A 177 -7.80 -18.52 -20.24
N PRO A 178 -6.64 -18.53 -20.93
CA PRO A 178 -5.88 -17.30 -21.17
C PRO A 178 -6.69 -16.23 -21.92
N LEU A 179 -6.48 -14.97 -21.54
CA LEU A 179 -7.17 -13.84 -22.15
C LEU A 179 -6.67 -13.59 -23.57
N VAL A 180 -7.62 -13.43 -24.50
CA VAL A 180 -7.37 -12.85 -25.83
C VAL A 180 -7.70 -11.36 -25.76
N LEU A 181 -6.68 -10.50 -25.86
CA LEU A 181 -6.85 -9.06 -25.65
C LEU A 181 -7.57 -8.39 -26.82
N GLN A 182 -8.52 -7.51 -26.52
CA GLN A 182 -9.19 -6.64 -27.48
C GLN A 182 -8.76 -5.18 -27.32
N ALA A 183 -9.16 -4.34 -28.28
CA ALA A 183 -8.87 -2.90 -28.26
C ALA A 183 -9.15 -2.28 -26.87
N LYS A 184 -8.20 -1.45 -26.42
CA LYS A 184 -8.11 -0.79 -25.11
C LYS A 184 -7.81 -1.70 -23.91
N GLU A 185 -8.03 -3.01 -23.97
CA GLU A 185 -7.91 -3.89 -22.79
C GLU A 185 -6.48 -4.00 -22.26
N GLY A 186 -5.47 -3.98 -23.14
CA GLY A 186 -4.07 -3.98 -22.72
C GLY A 186 -3.74 -2.74 -21.88
N LEU A 187 -4.15 -1.56 -22.35
CA LEU A 187 -3.93 -0.31 -21.62
C LEU A 187 -4.75 -0.28 -20.32
N SER A 188 -6.01 -0.69 -20.38
CA SER A 188 -6.89 -0.76 -19.21
C SER A 188 -6.45 -1.79 -18.18
N LEU A 189 -5.63 -2.78 -18.51
CA LEU A 189 -5.04 -3.67 -17.49
C LEU A 189 -3.87 -3.02 -16.76
N ILE A 190 -3.10 -2.16 -17.43
CA ILE A 190 -1.81 -1.69 -16.95
C ILE A 190 -1.80 -0.25 -16.42
N ASN A 191 -2.85 0.51 -16.68
CA ASN A 191 -2.93 1.93 -16.33
C ASN A 191 -3.76 2.17 -15.05
N GLY A 192 -3.08 2.38 -13.93
CA GLY A 192 -3.67 2.77 -12.64
C GLY A 192 -2.75 2.50 -11.44
N THR A 193 -3.22 2.78 -10.22
CA THR A 193 -2.40 2.87 -8.99
C THR A 193 -2.45 1.61 -8.12
N SER A 194 -2.67 0.44 -8.72
CA SER A 194 -3.00 -0.79 -8.00
C SER A 194 -1.85 -1.36 -7.16
N GLN A 195 -0.60 -1.27 -7.62
CA GLN A 195 0.56 -1.79 -6.88
C GLN A 195 0.85 -0.94 -5.65
N MET A 196 0.89 0.38 -5.82
CA MET A 196 1.09 1.31 -4.69
C MET A 196 -0.05 1.21 -3.68
N CYS A 197 -1.31 1.04 -4.12
CA CYS A 197 -2.43 0.77 -3.23
C CYS A 197 -2.24 -0.51 -2.41
N ALA A 198 -1.82 -1.60 -3.04
CA ALA A 198 -1.58 -2.87 -2.36
C ALA A 198 -0.48 -2.75 -1.30
N TYR A 199 0.64 -2.12 -1.62
CA TYR A 199 1.70 -1.88 -0.64
C TYR A 199 1.27 -0.95 0.49
N LEU A 200 0.51 0.10 0.18
CA LEU A 200 0.03 1.02 1.21
C LEU A 200 -0.98 0.36 2.14
N ALA A 201 -1.83 -0.55 1.65
CA ALA A 201 -2.76 -1.34 2.47
C ALA A 201 -2.01 -2.22 3.50
N VAL A 202 -0.93 -2.89 3.06
CA VAL A 202 -0.06 -3.67 3.96
C VAL A 202 0.65 -2.76 4.97
N CYS A 203 1.24 -1.66 4.49
CA CYS A 203 1.94 -0.68 5.32
C CYS A 203 1.02 -0.12 6.42
N MET A 204 -0.19 0.25 6.05
CA MET A 204 -1.21 0.74 6.98
C MET A 204 -1.53 -0.26 8.08
N THR A 205 -1.80 -1.52 7.72
CA THR A 205 -2.08 -2.59 8.69
C THR A 205 -0.92 -2.79 9.65
N ASN A 206 0.31 -2.79 9.13
CA ASN A 206 1.53 -2.89 9.94
C ASN A 206 1.73 -1.69 10.86
N MET A 207 1.47 -0.48 10.38
CA MET A 207 1.60 0.76 11.15
C MET A 207 0.55 0.87 12.26
N GLU A 208 -0.67 0.38 12.05
CA GLU A 208 -1.70 0.32 13.08
C GLU A 208 -1.32 -0.62 14.22
N HIS A 209 -0.74 -1.78 13.90
CA HIS A 209 -0.16 -2.67 14.89
C HIS A 209 1.06 -2.03 15.58
N LEU A 210 1.95 -1.38 14.82
CA LEU A 210 3.16 -0.78 15.34
C LEU A 210 2.87 0.36 16.32
N VAL A 211 1.93 1.26 16.00
CA VAL A 211 1.60 2.38 16.88
C VAL A 211 0.93 1.91 18.18
N PHE A 212 0.10 0.86 18.10
CA PHE A 212 -0.45 0.24 19.31
C PHE A 212 0.66 -0.43 20.15
N ALA A 213 1.56 -1.17 19.51
CA ALA A 213 2.71 -1.76 20.17
C ALA A 213 3.64 -0.69 20.78
N ALA A 214 3.77 0.48 20.16
CA ALA A 214 4.54 1.60 20.68
C ALA A 214 3.90 2.18 21.95
N ASP A 215 2.57 2.35 21.99
CA ASP A 215 1.84 2.74 23.20
C ASP A 215 2.04 1.71 24.33
N VAL A 216 1.93 0.41 24.02
CA VAL A 216 2.17 -0.67 25.00
C VAL A 216 3.61 -0.64 25.51
N SER A 217 4.59 -0.52 24.61
CA SER A 217 6.01 -0.42 24.95
C SER A 217 6.29 0.81 25.82
N ALA A 218 5.66 1.95 25.53
CA ALA A 218 5.76 3.15 26.36
C ALA A 218 5.20 2.92 27.77
N ALA A 219 4.04 2.28 27.91
CA ALA A 219 3.46 1.94 29.21
C ALA A 219 4.41 1.02 30.02
N CYS A 220 4.91 -0.06 29.40
CA CYS A 220 5.87 -0.96 30.05
C CYS A 220 7.16 -0.23 30.47
N SER A 221 7.64 0.68 29.63
CA SER A 221 8.85 1.46 29.91
C SER A 221 8.64 2.45 31.05
N VAL A 222 7.47 3.10 31.13
CA VAL A 222 7.09 3.97 32.26
C VAL A 222 7.15 3.18 33.56
N GLU A 223 6.57 1.99 33.60
CA GLU A 223 6.61 1.12 34.78
C GLU A 223 8.05 0.69 35.14
N ALA A 224 8.86 0.32 34.14
CA ALA A 224 10.24 -0.14 34.35
C ALA A 224 11.17 0.91 34.97
N ILE A 225 10.89 2.21 34.75
CA ILE A 225 11.65 3.31 35.34
C ILE A 225 11.01 3.89 36.59
N PHE A 226 9.98 3.23 37.12
CA PHE A 226 9.11 3.79 38.16
C PHE A 226 8.69 5.20 37.74
N GLY A 227 7.96 5.35 36.63
CA GLY A 227 7.62 6.60 35.95
C GLY A 227 6.25 7.17 36.33
N SER A 228 6.08 8.48 36.17
CA SER A 228 4.87 9.17 36.58
C SER A 228 3.73 8.87 35.61
N HIS A 229 2.55 8.58 36.14
CA HIS A 229 1.33 8.39 35.34
C HIS A 229 0.63 9.72 35.00
N ALA A 230 0.95 10.80 35.72
CA ALA A 230 0.30 12.11 35.58
C ALA A 230 0.34 12.69 34.15
N PRO A 231 1.42 12.51 33.35
CA PRO A 231 1.44 12.95 31.95
C PRO A 231 0.33 12.40 31.06
N PHE A 232 -0.29 11.28 31.42
CA PHE A 232 -1.32 10.60 30.63
C PHE A 232 -2.75 10.96 31.09
N ASP A 233 -2.89 11.91 32.03
CA ASP A 233 -4.19 12.36 32.53
C ASP A 233 -5.05 12.97 31.41
N GLN A 234 -6.28 12.51 31.28
CA GLN A 234 -7.23 12.95 30.25
C GLN A 234 -7.41 14.48 30.20
N ARG A 235 -7.30 15.18 31.33
CA ARG A 235 -7.45 16.65 31.40
C ARG A 235 -6.33 17.36 30.65
N VAL A 236 -5.11 16.83 30.69
CA VAL A 236 -3.94 17.38 29.96
C VAL A 236 -4.21 17.31 28.46
N HIS A 237 -4.72 16.17 27.98
CA HIS A 237 -4.95 15.96 26.55
C HIS A 237 -6.25 16.63 26.07
N ASN A 238 -7.25 16.78 26.91
CA ASN A 238 -8.44 17.60 26.61
C ASN A 238 -8.10 19.09 26.46
N ALA A 239 -7.08 19.59 27.17
CA ALA A 239 -6.63 20.98 27.04
C ALA A 239 -5.92 21.26 25.69
N ARG A 240 -5.46 20.22 24.99
CA ARG A 240 -4.92 20.29 23.62
C ARG A 240 -5.56 19.19 22.76
N PRO A 241 -6.76 19.43 22.20
CA PRO A 241 -7.65 18.38 21.68
C PRO A 241 -7.23 17.84 20.30
N GLN A 242 -5.97 17.43 20.17
CA GLN A 242 -5.50 16.61 19.06
C GLN A 242 -6.00 15.18 19.27
N ARG A 243 -6.67 14.61 18.26
CA ARG A 243 -7.41 13.34 18.38
C ARG A 243 -6.45 12.19 18.64
N GLY A 244 -5.43 12.01 17.81
CA GLY A 244 -4.44 10.95 17.98
C GLY A 244 -3.70 11.05 19.31
N GLN A 245 -3.35 12.26 19.75
CA GLN A 245 -2.72 12.49 21.06
C GLN A 245 -3.61 11.97 22.20
N SER A 246 -4.91 12.24 22.13
CA SER A 246 -5.88 11.78 23.14
C SER A 246 -6.05 10.25 23.12
N ILE A 247 -6.03 9.63 21.93
CA ILE A 247 -6.11 8.17 21.77
C ILE A 247 -4.89 7.49 22.39
N SER A 248 -3.67 7.94 22.06
CA SER A 248 -2.44 7.35 22.61
C SER A 248 -2.39 7.51 24.14
N ALA A 249 -2.72 8.69 24.66
CA ALA A 249 -2.79 8.92 26.10
C ALA A 249 -3.79 7.99 26.82
N ALA A 250 -4.99 7.83 26.26
CA ALA A 250 -6.01 6.96 26.82
C ALA A 250 -5.57 5.49 26.81
N ARG A 251 -4.91 5.02 25.74
CA ARG A 251 -4.34 3.66 25.66
C ARG A 251 -3.28 3.45 26.73
N ILE A 252 -2.29 4.33 26.81
CA ILE A 252 -1.20 4.24 27.79
C ILE A 252 -1.76 4.30 29.22
N SER A 253 -2.62 5.28 29.53
CA SER A 253 -3.26 5.41 30.84
C SER A 253 -4.09 4.17 31.21
N SER A 254 -4.78 3.56 30.25
CA SER A 254 -5.52 2.32 30.49
C SER A 254 -4.63 1.13 30.83
N LEU A 255 -3.44 1.04 30.24
CA LEU A 255 -2.47 -0.04 30.49
C LEU A 255 -1.74 0.13 31.83
N LEU A 256 -1.59 1.37 32.30
CA LEU A 256 -0.96 1.72 33.57
C LEU A 256 -1.92 1.64 34.77
N ARG A 257 -3.22 1.48 34.51
CA ARG A 257 -4.25 1.50 35.55
C ARG A 257 -4.04 0.38 36.57
N ASP A 258 -4.26 0.71 37.84
CA ASP A 258 -4.19 -0.22 38.97
C ASP A 258 -2.82 -0.89 39.14
N SER A 259 -1.74 -0.31 38.60
CA SER A 259 -0.39 -0.80 38.85
C SER A 259 0.08 -0.47 40.27
N ALA A 260 0.56 -1.49 40.98
CA ALA A 260 1.22 -1.34 42.27
C ALA A 260 2.56 -0.59 42.17
N ILE A 261 3.20 -0.57 41.00
CA ILE A 261 4.46 0.17 40.78
C ILE A 261 4.21 1.68 40.91
N ASN A 262 3.01 2.17 40.62
CA ASN A 262 2.68 3.59 40.77
C ASN A 262 2.83 4.10 42.22
N GLU A 263 2.76 3.21 43.22
CA GLU A 263 3.01 3.59 44.63
C GLU A 263 4.44 4.08 44.86
N SER A 264 5.40 3.62 44.05
CA SER A 264 6.79 4.11 44.10
C SER A 264 6.93 5.60 43.75
N HIS A 265 5.92 6.20 43.13
CA HIS A 265 5.90 7.62 42.75
C HIS A 265 5.41 8.56 43.86
N VAL A 266 4.85 8.05 44.94
CA VAL A 266 4.25 8.87 46.01
C VAL A 266 5.29 9.75 46.70
N ASP A 267 6.46 9.20 46.97
CA ASP A 267 7.59 9.88 47.62
C ASP A 267 8.80 10.01 46.67
N CYS A 268 8.55 10.22 45.38
CA CYS A 268 9.60 10.32 44.37
C CYS A 268 10.18 11.74 44.26
N ASP A 269 11.50 11.87 44.33
CA ASP A 269 12.22 13.13 44.13
C ASP A 269 12.21 13.62 42.66
N ARG A 270 11.83 12.74 41.71
CA ARG A 270 11.82 13.05 40.28
C ARG A 270 10.59 13.86 39.92
N VAL A 271 10.77 15.17 39.77
CA VAL A 271 9.70 16.13 39.41
C VAL A 271 9.11 15.86 38.01
N GLN A 272 9.93 15.46 37.04
CA GLN A 272 9.49 15.15 35.68
C GLN A 272 10.30 14.02 35.07
N ASP A 273 9.62 13.09 34.41
CA ASP A 273 10.28 12.14 33.50
C ASP A 273 10.75 12.83 32.22
N ALA A 274 11.71 12.20 31.56
CA ALA A 274 12.19 12.65 30.26
C ALA A 274 11.10 12.61 29.18
N TYR A 275 11.34 13.36 28.11
CA TYR A 275 10.37 13.52 27.04
C TYR A 275 10.03 12.21 26.32
N SER A 276 10.97 11.27 26.20
CA SER A 276 10.72 9.97 25.57
C SER A 276 9.65 9.13 26.30
N PHE A 277 9.34 9.47 27.56
CA PHE A 277 8.26 8.90 28.35
C PHE A 277 7.03 9.83 28.35
N ARG A 278 7.19 11.03 28.93
CA ARG A 278 6.08 11.98 29.13
C ARG A 278 5.46 12.51 27.84
N CYS A 279 6.25 12.65 26.77
CA CYS A 279 5.78 13.17 25.50
C CYS A 279 5.32 12.06 24.54
N SER A 280 5.22 10.80 24.99
CA SER A 280 4.79 9.67 24.12
C SER A 280 3.46 9.96 23.43
N PRO A 281 2.40 10.45 24.10
CA PRO A 281 1.14 10.77 23.41
C PRO A 281 1.27 11.86 22.35
N GLN A 282 2.14 12.84 22.58
CA GLN A 282 2.39 13.96 21.68
C GLN A 282 3.20 13.54 20.44
N VAL A 283 3.93 12.44 20.51
CA VAL A 283 4.74 11.89 19.40
C VAL A 283 4.00 10.75 18.67
N HIS A 284 3.38 9.83 19.40
CA HIS A 284 2.58 8.75 18.81
C HIS A 284 1.26 9.28 18.22
N GLY A 285 0.69 10.33 18.82
CA GLY A 285 -0.59 10.90 18.42
C GLY A 285 -0.66 11.35 16.97
N PRO A 286 0.27 12.20 16.48
CA PRO A 286 0.32 12.59 15.08
C PRO A 286 0.40 11.41 14.10
N VAL A 287 1.03 10.29 14.50
CA VAL A 287 1.06 9.06 13.68
C VAL A 287 -0.34 8.44 13.55
N ILE A 288 -1.11 8.42 14.63
CA ILE A 288 -2.52 7.96 14.62
C ILE A 288 -3.37 8.86 13.72
N ASP A 289 -3.18 10.17 13.79
CA ASP A 289 -3.92 11.13 12.95
C ASP A 289 -3.55 10.97 11.46
N LEU A 290 -2.26 10.78 11.15
CA LEU A 290 -1.79 10.50 9.79
C LEU A 290 -2.35 9.18 9.26
N LEU A 291 -2.36 8.10 10.05
CA LEU A 291 -2.95 6.84 9.64
C LEU A 291 -4.43 6.96 9.29
N ALA A 292 -5.20 7.76 10.05
CA ALA A 292 -6.60 7.99 9.77
C ALA A 292 -6.82 8.74 8.44
N GLU A 293 -5.96 9.71 8.12
CA GLU A 293 -6.04 10.44 6.86
C GLU A 293 -5.55 9.60 5.67
N THR A 294 -4.46 8.84 5.84
CA THR A 294 -3.97 7.89 4.83
C THR A 294 -5.03 6.83 4.52
N ARG A 295 -5.76 6.35 5.54
CA ARG A 295 -6.91 5.43 5.37
C ARG A 295 -7.95 6.02 4.44
N ARG A 296 -8.35 7.27 4.70
CA ARG A 296 -9.33 7.98 3.89
C ARG A 296 -8.87 8.13 2.44
N MET A 297 -7.60 8.49 2.22
CA MET A 297 -7.03 8.62 0.87
C MET A 297 -7.00 7.28 0.14
N LEU A 298 -6.51 6.23 0.80
CA LEU A 298 -6.38 4.89 0.19
C LEU A 298 -7.76 4.27 -0.11
N GLU A 299 -8.74 4.40 0.78
CA GLU A 299 -10.10 3.87 0.53
C GLU A 299 -10.79 4.57 -0.65
N ILE A 300 -10.51 5.85 -0.88
CA ILE A 300 -10.97 6.55 -2.10
C ILE A 300 -10.26 5.96 -3.33
N GLU A 301 -8.94 5.84 -3.29
CA GLU A 301 -8.15 5.37 -4.43
C GLU A 301 -8.51 3.94 -4.86
N ILE A 302 -8.64 3.01 -3.91
CA ILE A 302 -9.03 1.60 -4.16
C ILE A 302 -10.37 1.50 -4.90
N ASN A 303 -11.27 2.48 -4.70
CA ASN A 303 -12.61 2.51 -5.28
C ASN A 303 -12.75 3.49 -6.46
N SER A 304 -11.64 4.01 -6.99
CA SER A 304 -11.64 5.01 -8.05
C SER A 304 -11.36 4.43 -9.43
N ALA A 305 -11.86 5.11 -10.46
CA ALA A 305 -11.49 4.89 -11.85
C ALA A 305 -10.14 5.57 -12.14
N THR A 306 -9.05 4.83 -11.94
CA THR A 306 -7.66 5.33 -12.11
C THR A 306 -7.08 5.00 -13.49
N ASP A 307 -7.91 4.57 -14.45
CA ASP A 307 -7.53 4.28 -15.84
C ASP A 307 -7.50 5.56 -16.69
N ASN A 308 -6.92 5.48 -17.89
CA ASN A 308 -7.01 6.52 -18.90
C ASN A 308 -6.88 5.97 -20.34
N PRO A 309 -7.68 6.48 -21.30
CA PRO A 309 -8.78 7.43 -21.10
C PRO A 309 -9.99 6.77 -20.44
N LEU A 310 -10.84 7.61 -19.85
CA LEU A 310 -12.09 7.18 -19.25
C LEU A 310 -13.24 7.32 -20.25
N ILE A 311 -14.19 6.40 -20.16
CA ILE A 311 -15.39 6.35 -20.99
C ILE A 311 -16.59 6.74 -20.14
N PHE A 312 -17.33 7.72 -20.61
CA PHE A 312 -18.59 8.16 -20.04
C PHE A 312 -19.67 7.91 -21.07
N THR A 313 -20.65 7.08 -20.73
CA THR A 313 -21.76 6.77 -21.61
C THR A 313 -23.06 6.81 -20.84
N ASP A 314 -24.08 7.44 -21.42
CA ASP A 314 -25.47 7.38 -20.95
C ASP A 314 -26.33 6.43 -21.81
N GLY A 315 -25.69 5.69 -22.72
CA GLY A 315 -26.34 4.81 -23.69
C GLY A 315 -26.86 5.51 -24.95
N ILE A 316 -26.71 6.84 -25.04
CA ILE A 316 -27.08 7.66 -26.20
C ILE A 316 -25.85 8.38 -26.75
N THR A 317 -25.06 8.95 -25.85
CA THR A 317 -23.82 9.68 -26.11
C THR A 317 -22.66 8.97 -25.45
N ASP A 318 -21.52 8.96 -26.15
CA ASP A 318 -20.29 8.33 -25.70
C ASP A 318 -19.18 9.38 -25.72
N ASP A 319 -18.66 9.71 -24.54
CA ASP A 319 -17.54 10.64 -24.38
C ASP A 319 -16.31 9.87 -23.90
N VAL A 320 -15.20 10.00 -24.64
CA VAL A 320 -13.90 9.49 -24.23
C VAL A 320 -13.02 10.66 -23.79
N ILE A 321 -12.72 10.69 -22.50
CA ILE A 321 -12.01 11.81 -21.88
C ILE A 321 -10.63 11.33 -21.42
N SER A 322 -9.59 11.96 -21.97
CA SER A 322 -8.22 11.78 -21.49
C SER A 322 -7.96 12.71 -20.30
N GLY A 323 -7.57 12.14 -19.17
CA GLY A 323 -7.24 12.81 -17.92
C GLY A 323 -5.96 12.26 -17.29
N GLY A 324 -5.84 12.40 -15.97
CA GLY A 324 -4.65 12.02 -15.19
C GLY A 324 -4.95 11.25 -13.91
N ASN A 325 -6.08 10.54 -13.85
CA ASN A 325 -6.50 9.81 -12.65
C ASN A 325 -5.56 8.64 -12.26
N PHE A 326 -4.62 8.29 -13.13
CA PHE A 326 -3.58 7.29 -12.87
C PHE A 326 -2.42 7.81 -12.01
N HIS A 327 -2.35 9.11 -11.72
CA HIS A 327 -1.21 9.73 -11.07
C HIS A 327 -1.31 9.60 -9.54
N GLY A 328 -0.42 8.80 -8.94
CA GLY A 328 -0.50 8.37 -7.53
C GLY A 328 -0.12 9.39 -6.45
N GLN A 329 -0.15 10.70 -6.71
CA GLN A 329 0.50 11.70 -5.85
C GLN A 329 -0.01 11.69 -4.40
N ASN A 330 -1.32 11.47 -4.21
CA ASN A 330 -1.91 11.38 -2.88
C ASN A 330 -1.30 10.22 -2.07
N LEU A 331 -1.14 9.07 -2.72
CA LEU A 331 -0.60 7.88 -2.10
C LEU A 331 0.89 8.05 -1.79
N SER A 332 1.66 8.62 -2.70
CA SER A 332 3.11 8.82 -2.52
C SER A 332 3.41 9.76 -1.35
N LEU A 333 2.69 10.89 -1.24
CA LEU A 333 2.85 11.82 -0.12
C LEU A 333 2.44 11.17 1.22
N ALA A 334 1.38 10.36 1.20
CA ALA A 334 0.97 9.60 2.37
C ALA A 334 2.02 8.55 2.77
N ALA A 335 2.61 7.84 1.80
CA ALA A 335 3.66 6.85 2.03
C ALA A 335 4.93 7.48 2.62
N ASP A 336 5.40 8.61 2.08
CA ASP A 336 6.54 9.36 2.63
C ASP A 336 6.27 9.82 4.07
N ALA A 337 5.05 10.31 4.36
CA ALA A 337 4.66 10.71 5.71
C ALA A 337 4.60 9.51 6.69
N LEU A 338 4.19 8.32 6.23
CA LEU A 338 4.22 7.10 7.03
C LEU A 338 5.64 6.59 7.28
N ALA A 339 6.55 6.69 6.30
CA ALA A 339 7.96 6.34 6.48
C ALA A 339 8.61 7.22 7.58
N LEU A 340 8.36 8.53 7.53
CA LEU A 340 8.79 9.45 8.59
C LEU A 340 8.13 9.14 9.94
N SER A 341 6.84 8.79 9.93
CA SER A 341 6.12 8.40 11.15
C SER A 341 6.72 7.16 11.81
N CYS A 342 7.12 6.16 11.00
CA CYS A 342 7.80 4.96 11.49
C CYS A 342 9.14 5.31 12.15
N HIS A 343 9.92 6.20 11.52
CA HIS A 343 11.16 6.72 12.11
C HIS A 343 10.91 7.41 13.46
N GLU A 344 9.89 8.26 13.58
CA GLU A 344 9.60 8.96 14.84
C GLU A 344 9.20 8.01 15.98
N LEU A 345 8.41 6.97 15.69
CA LEU A 345 8.08 5.92 16.67
C LEU A 345 9.33 5.14 17.10
N ALA A 346 10.20 4.79 16.16
CA ALA A 346 11.44 4.07 16.46
C ALA A 346 12.39 4.93 17.30
N SER A 347 12.58 6.20 16.91
CA SER A 347 13.45 7.16 17.59
C SER A 347 13.04 7.37 19.05
N ILE A 348 11.77 7.68 19.31
CA ILE A 348 11.31 7.88 20.70
C ILE A 348 11.39 6.60 21.53
N SER A 349 11.14 5.43 20.91
CA SER A 349 11.26 4.12 21.56
C SER A 349 12.70 3.84 21.98
N GLU A 350 13.67 4.05 21.10
CA GLU A 350 15.08 3.84 21.44
C GLU A 350 15.58 4.82 22.50
N ARG A 351 15.10 6.07 22.51
CA ARG A 351 15.42 7.00 23.61
C ARG A 351 14.95 6.46 24.96
N ARG A 352 13.85 5.69 25.02
CA ARG A 352 13.44 4.95 26.24
C ARG A 352 14.36 3.77 26.52
N ILE A 353 14.76 2.99 25.51
CA ILE A 353 15.77 1.92 25.66
C ILE A 353 17.04 2.49 26.31
N ASN A 354 17.59 3.58 25.78
CA ASN A 354 18.80 4.21 26.30
C ASN A 354 18.65 4.62 27.78
N GLN A 355 17.51 5.20 28.17
CA GLN A 355 17.29 5.58 29.57
C GLN A 355 17.11 4.39 30.50
N MET A 356 16.48 3.29 30.02
CA MET A 356 16.38 2.07 30.83
C MET A 356 17.74 1.42 31.13
N MET A 357 18.76 1.70 30.32
CA MET A 357 20.12 1.18 30.57
C MET A 357 20.90 1.99 31.62
N ASP A 358 20.40 3.15 32.02
CA ASP A 358 21.09 4.06 32.93
C ASP A 358 20.50 3.96 34.36
N PRO A 359 21.29 3.56 35.37
CA PRO A 359 20.87 3.48 36.77
C PRO A 359 20.25 4.77 37.31
N GLN A 360 20.63 5.94 36.76
CA GLN A 360 20.07 7.22 37.19
C GLN A 360 18.57 7.32 36.92
N TRP A 361 18.08 6.63 35.88
CA TRP A 361 16.66 6.64 35.52
C TRP A 361 15.89 5.49 36.17
N THR A 362 16.52 4.33 36.33
CA THR A 362 15.82 3.10 36.75
C THR A 362 16.03 2.73 38.21
N GLY A 363 17.13 3.19 38.84
CA GLY A 363 17.59 2.69 40.13
C GLY A 363 18.07 1.22 40.09
N GLN A 364 18.19 0.63 38.89
CA GLN A 364 18.67 -0.73 38.67
C GLN A 364 20.15 -0.72 38.28
N ASN A 365 20.76 -1.91 38.21
CA ASN A 365 22.13 -2.05 37.73
C ASN A 365 22.28 -1.52 36.29
N ALA A 366 23.47 -0.99 35.99
CA ALA A 366 23.82 -0.45 34.68
C ALA A 366 23.60 -1.50 33.59
N PHE A 367 22.98 -1.07 32.50
CA PHE A 367 22.60 -1.91 31.37
C PHE A 367 21.71 -3.10 31.74
N LEU A 368 21.04 -3.06 32.91
CA LEU A 368 20.27 -4.16 33.48
C LEU A 368 21.10 -5.45 33.63
N ALA A 369 22.41 -5.32 33.88
CA ALA A 369 23.29 -6.45 34.16
C ALA A 369 22.96 -7.07 35.53
N ASN A 370 23.06 -8.40 35.67
CA ASN A 370 22.89 -9.02 37.00
C ASN A 370 24.10 -8.72 37.89
N ILE A 371 25.30 -8.74 37.30
CA ILE A 371 26.57 -8.44 37.99
C ILE A 371 27.35 -7.40 37.18
N GLU A 372 27.34 -6.16 37.65
CA GLU A 372 28.06 -5.05 37.02
C GLU A 372 29.56 -5.32 36.89
N GLY A 373 30.14 -5.01 35.73
CA GLY A 373 31.57 -5.17 35.44
C GLY A 373 31.98 -6.58 35.02
N LEU A 374 31.18 -7.61 35.34
CA LEU A 374 31.37 -8.97 34.82
C LEU A 374 30.48 -9.24 33.60
N GLU A 375 29.24 -8.77 33.64
CA GLU A 375 28.26 -8.89 32.56
C GLU A 375 28.09 -7.54 31.85
N SER A 376 27.83 -7.58 30.54
CA SER A 376 27.46 -6.39 29.76
C SER A 376 25.95 -6.11 29.78
N GLY A 377 25.14 -6.97 30.40
CA GLY A 377 23.69 -6.86 30.41
C GLY A 377 23.12 -6.72 28.99
N LEU A 378 22.26 -5.73 28.81
CA LEU A 378 21.61 -5.39 27.52
C LEU A 378 22.32 -4.26 26.76
N MET A 379 23.57 -3.92 27.12
CA MET A 379 24.32 -2.82 26.49
C MET A 379 24.31 -2.88 24.96
N ILE A 380 24.57 -4.05 24.38
CA ILE A 380 24.65 -4.20 22.91
C ILE A 380 23.28 -4.15 22.24
N VAL A 381 22.19 -4.45 22.97
CA VAL A 381 20.82 -4.30 22.42
C VAL A 381 20.56 -2.84 22.06
N GLN A 382 21.02 -1.90 22.90
CA GLN A 382 20.91 -0.48 22.60
C GLN A 382 21.71 -0.08 21.34
N TYR A 383 22.88 -0.68 21.11
CA TYR A 383 23.70 -0.37 19.92
C TYR A 383 22.98 -0.81 18.64
N VAL A 384 22.36 -1.99 18.68
CA VAL A 384 21.56 -2.49 17.57
C VAL A 384 20.34 -1.58 17.33
N ALA A 385 19.64 -1.15 18.38
CA ALA A 385 18.54 -0.21 18.25
C ALA A 385 18.96 1.13 17.61
N ALA A 386 20.11 1.68 18.01
CA ALA A 386 20.67 2.89 17.42
C ALA A 386 21.10 2.71 15.95
N ALA A 387 21.63 1.54 15.60
CA ALA A 387 21.96 1.21 14.21
C ALA A 387 20.70 1.14 13.33
N LEU A 388 19.61 0.53 13.82
CA LEU A 388 18.33 0.46 13.11
C LEU A 388 17.72 1.86 12.87
N ILE A 389 17.86 2.78 13.82
CA ILE A 389 17.44 4.18 13.58
C ILE A 389 18.23 4.82 12.44
N SER A 390 19.51 4.52 12.32
CA SER A 390 20.35 5.07 11.25
C SER A 390 19.91 4.56 9.87
N GLU A 391 19.49 3.30 9.78
CA GLU A 391 18.89 2.73 8.57
C GLU A 391 17.52 3.37 8.27
N LEU A 392 16.64 3.48 9.27
CA LEU A 392 15.33 4.13 9.12
C LEU A 392 15.46 5.59 8.70
N HIS A 393 16.48 6.31 9.18
CA HIS A 393 16.75 7.69 8.77
C HIS A 393 17.02 7.80 7.26
N LEU A 394 17.74 6.84 6.69
CA LEU A 394 17.97 6.80 5.25
C LEU A 394 16.67 6.48 4.49
N LEU A 395 15.86 5.56 5.00
CA LEU A 395 14.60 5.12 4.39
C LEU A 395 13.45 6.14 4.51
N ALA A 396 13.51 7.04 5.51
CA ALA A 396 12.49 8.07 5.72
C ALA A 396 12.68 9.32 4.84
N ASN A 397 13.69 9.34 3.96
CA ASN A 397 13.85 10.43 3.00
C ASN A 397 12.72 10.39 1.96
N PRO A 398 12.07 11.53 1.65
CA PRO A 398 10.90 11.55 0.79
C PRO A 398 11.26 11.19 -0.65
N VAL A 399 10.70 10.09 -1.15
CA VAL A 399 10.95 9.61 -2.52
C VAL A 399 10.19 10.48 -3.51
N THR A 400 9.10 11.12 -3.10
CA THR A 400 8.34 12.08 -3.94
C THR A 400 9.18 13.27 -4.41
N SER A 401 10.28 13.57 -3.73
CA SER A 401 11.22 14.63 -4.14
C SER A 401 12.14 14.23 -5.31
N SER A 402 12.12 12.97 -5.73
CA SER A 402 13.05 12.40 -6.72
C SER A 402 12.50 12.25 -8.14
N ASN A 403 11.36 12.87 -8.46
CA ASN A 403 10.74 12.84 -9.79
C ASN A 403 11.73 13.13 -10.93
N VAL A 404 11.72 12.28 -11.97
CA VAL A 404 12.52 12.41 -13.19
C VAL A 404 11.60 12.33 -14.41
N PRO A 405 11.69 13.27 -15.37
CA PRO A 405 10.87 13.23 -16.59
C PRO A 405 11.31 12.09 -17.51
N VAL A 406 10.34 11.37 -18.08
CA VAL A 406 10.55 10.27 -19.03
C VAL A 406 9.70 10.46 -20.30
N SER A 407 9.74 9.48 -21.21
CA SER A 407 8.91 9.47 -22.42
C SER A 407 9.04 10.75 -23.27
N LEU A 408 10.28 11.21 -23.49
CA LEU A 408 10.61 12.44 -24.23
C LEU A 408 9.95 13.71 -23.67
N GLY A 409 9.75 13.76 -22.35
CA GLY A 409 9.10 14.89 -21.67
C GLY A 409 7.57 14.88 -21.77
N LYS A 410 6.97 13.79 -22.23
CA LYS A 410 5.51 13.60 -22.19
C LYS A 410 5.03 13.23 -20.79
N GLU A 411 5.82 12.41 -20.09
CA GLU A 411 5.63 12.07 -18.68
C GLU A 411 6.66 12.88 -17.89
N ASP A 412 6.40 14.18 -17.76
CA ASP A 412 7.31 15.16 -17.17
C ASP A 412 7.18 15.31 -15.65
N HIS A 413 6.14 14.71 -15.08
CA HIS A 413 5.95 14.62 -13.64
C HIS A 413 5.43 13.24 -13.24
N VAL A 414 6.08 12.66 -12.22
CA VAL A 414 5.75 11.34 -11.68
C VAL A 414 5.69 11.38 -10.15
N SER A 415 4.93 10.46 -9.55
CA SER A 415 4.69 10.46 -8.10
C SER A 415 5.74 9.69 -7.28
N MET A 416 6.37 8.68 -7.89
CA MET A 416 7.25 7.71 -7.21
C MET A 416 6.57 7.03 -6.00
N GLY A 417 5.29 6.69 -6.15
CA GLY A 417 4.44 6.09 -5.10
C GLY A 417 4.74 4.65 -4.72
#